data_AF-A0A1W9ZDV0-F1
#
_entry.id   AF-A0A1W9ZDV0-F1
#
_cell.length_a   1.000
_cell.length_b   1.000
_cell.length_c   1.000
_cell.angle_alpha   90.00
_cell.angle_beta   90.00
_cell.angle_gamma   90.00
#
_symmetry.space_group_name_H-M   'P 1'
#
loop_
_entity.id
_entity.type
_entity.pdbx_description
1 polymer ?
#
loop_
_entity_poly.entity_id
_entity_poly.type
_entity_poly.pdbx_seq_one_letter_code
_entity_poly.pdbx_strand_id
1 'polypeptide(L)'
;MARIRKLVAALHRRGPHRVLRGDLAFAGLPGVVYAPEEGLNLPGVAFGHDWLAGAARYSNLLEHLASWGIVAGAPDTQRGMAPSVLNFAFDLGTALDIVSGVRLGPGKISVHPAKLGVAGHGFGGSAAVFAAAGMPAKPAAVAALFPSVTSPPAQQPAATLKVPGVIFAASGDPKTLTSHALPLADAWGAATLRIVSKAEPGGLVEGRRLTKMVGLAGPHRRTQRSVRALLTGYLLYTLGGDKKYRDFADPDVHLPGTDAIDPEAETIPLEDKIVALLK
;
A
#
# COMPACT_ATOMS: atom_id res chain seq x y z
N MET A 1 20.11 14.28 -7.94
CA MET A 1 18.73 14.85 -7.99
C MET A 1 18.04 14.81 -9.37
N ALA A 2 18.68 15.19 -10.50
CA ALA A 2 17.99 15.22 -11.80
C ALA A 2 17.46 13.84 -12.29
N ARG A 3 18.19 12.76 -12.00
CA ARG A 3 17.79 11.39 -12.35
C ARG A 3 16.53 10.93 -11.62
N ILE A 4 16.47 11.06 -10.28
CA ILE A 4 15.31 10.64 -9.49
C ILE A 4 14.03 11.41 -9.85
N ARG A 5 14.13 12.71 -10.16
CA ARG A 5 13.00 13.51 -10.66
C ARG A 5 12.43 12.96 -11.98
N LYS A 6 13.30 12.53 -12.91
CA LYS A 6 12.88 11.88 -14.16
C LYS A 6 12.18 10.55 -13.91
N LEU A 7 12.68 9.74 -12.96
CA LEU A 7 12.06 8.47 -12.58
C LEU A 7 10.66 8.68 -12.00
N VAL A 8 10.51 9.55 -11.00
CA VAL A 8 9.20 9.88 -10.41
C VAL A 8 8.25 10.42 -11.48
N ALA A 9 8.73 11.29 -12.38
CA ALA A 9 7.93 11.81 -13.48
C ALA A 9 7.43 10.72 -14.45
N ALA A 10 8.24 9.71 -14.73
CA ALA A 10 7.86 8.56 -15.55
C ALA A 10 6.83 7.68 -14.83
N LEU A 11 7.07 7.37 -13.55
CA LEU A 11 6.18 6.54 -12.73
C LEU A 11 4.84 7.22 -12.39
N HIS A 12 4.66 8.50 -12.70
CA HIS A 12 3.33 9.11 -12.68
C HIS A 12 2.41 8.62 -13.80
N ARG A 13 2.96 8.01 -14.85
CA ARG A 13 2.24 7.51 -16.02
C ARG A 13 2.13 6.00 -15.96
N ARG A 14 1.16 5.43 -16.68
CA ARG A 14 1.08 3.98 -16.87
C ARG A 14 2.38 3.46 -17.46
N GLY A 15 2.76 2.25 -17.05
CA GLY A 15 3.91 1.54 -17.57
C GLY A 15 3.65 0.99 -18.97
N PRO A 16 4.63 0.27 -19.54
CA PRO A 16 4.61 -0.14 -20.93
C PRO A 16 3.68 -1.34 -21.21
N HIS A 17 3.22 -2.06 -20.18
CA HIS A 17 2.44 -3.28 -20.36
C HIS A 17 0.95 -2.98 -20.48
N ARG A 18 0.27 -3.65 -21.41
CA ARG A 18 -1.20 -3.73 -21.39
C ARG A 18 -1.63 -4.59 -20.20
N VAL A 19 -2.80 -4.28 -19.66
CA VAL A 19 -3.28 -4.87 -18.40
C VAL A 19 -4.52 -5.72 -18.66
N LEU A 20 -4.55 -6.88 -18.01
CA LEU A 20 -5.71 -7.74 -17.88
C LEU A 20 -6.28 -7.63 -16.47
N ARG A 21 -7.60 -7.77 -16.37
CA ARG A 21 -8.34 -7.87 -15.10
C ARG A 21 -8.98 -9.25 -15.00
N GLY A 22 -8.78 -9.91 -13.87
CA GLY A 22 -9.46 -11.15 -13.49
C GLY A 22 -10.21 -11.01 -12.17
N ASP A 23 -10.89 -12.09 -11.80
CA ASP A 23 -11.67 -12.22 -10.57
C ASP A 23 -11.04 -13.31 -9.69
N LEU A 24 -10.72 -12.95 -8.44
CA LEU A 24 -10.14 -13.90 -7.48
C LEU A 24 -11.18 -14.93 -6.99
N ALA A 25 -12.48 -14.65 -7.15
CA ALA A 25 -13.55 -15.52 -6.67
C ALA A 25 -13.54 -16.90 -7.36
N PHE A 26 -13.00 -16.99 -8.58
CA PHE A 26 -12.78 -18.28 -9.25
C PHE A 26 -11.83 -19.22 -8.50
N ALA A 27 -10.99 -18.66 -7.63
CA ALA A 27 -10.08 -19.40 -6.75
C ALA A 27 -10.53 -19.38 -5.27
N GLY A 28 -11.79 -19.00 -5.00
CA GLY A 28 -12.40 -19.09 -3.67
C GLY A 28 -12.24 -17.86 -2.77
N LEU A 29 -11.65 -16.77 -3.26
CA LEU A 29 -11.49 -15.53 -2.49
C LEU A 29 -12.15 -14.35 -3.21
N PRO A 30 -13.20 -13.70 -2.67
CA PRO A 30 -13.79 -12.51 -3.27
C PRO A 30 -12.72 -11.44 -3.48
N GLY A 31 -12.59 -10.92 -4.71
CA GLY A 31 -11.59 -9.92 -5.03
C GLY A 31 -11.26 -9.81 -6.50
N VAL A 32 -10.25 -9.03 -6.82
CA VAL A 32 -9.81 -8.76 -8.19
C VAL A 32 -8.32 -9.03 -8.35
N VAL A 33 -7.91 -9.41 -9.55
CA VAL A 33 -6.50 -9.47 -9.93
C VAL A 33 -6.25 -8.60 -11.15
N TYR A 34 -5.19 -7.80 -11.11
CA TYR A 34 -4.68 -7.06 -12.26
C TYR A 34 -3.29 -7.60 -12.59
N ALA A 35 -3.03 -7.87 -13.86
CA ALA A 35 -1.74 -8.39 -14.31
C ALA A 35 -1.36 -7.80 -15.67
N PRO A 36 -0.06 -7.69 -16.01
CA PRO A 36 0.32 -7.46 -17.41
C PRO A 36 -0.21 -8.59 -18.30
N GLU A 37 -0.40 -8.32 -19.60
CA GLU A 37 -0.96 -9.31 -20.53
C GLU A 37 -0.10 -10.56 -20.74
N GLU A 38 1.18 -10.47 -20.40
CA GLU A 38 2.16 -11.57 -20.44
C GLU A 38 3.31 -11.32 -19.45
N GLY A 39 4.03 -12.38 -19.11
CA GLY A 39 5.29 -12.30 -18.36
C GLY A 39 5.45 -13.45 -17.36
N LEU A 40 6.65 -14.04 -17.30
CA LEU A 40 6.95 -15.13 -16.39
C LEU A 40 7.82 -14.66 -15.23
N ASN A 41 7.69 -15.31 -14.06
CA ASN A 41 8.44 -14.99 -12.84
C ASN A 41 8.33 -13.51 -12.42
N LEU A 42 7.15 -12.93 -12.60
CA LEU A 42 6.83 -11.54 -12.26
C LEU A 42 6.79 -11.32 -10.75
N PRO A 43 7.03 -10.09 -10.29
CA PRO A 43 6.69 -9.69 -8.92
C PRO A 43 5.17 -9.70 -8.72
N GLY A 44 4.74 -10.04 -7.51
CA GLY A 44 3.34 -10.07 -7.11
C GLY A 44 3.11 -9.27 -5.82
N VAL A 45 1.97 -8.58 -5.73
CA VAL A 45 1.57 -7.86 -4.53
C VAL A 45 0.12 -8.15 -4.18
N ALA A 46 -0.18 -8.43 -2.91
CA ALA A 46 -1.54 -8.37 -2.40
C ALA A 46 -1.83 -6.98 -1.84
N PHE A 47 -2.96 -6.38 -2.20
CA PHE A 47 -3.34 -5.02 -1.83
C PHE A 47 -4.62 -4.97 -0.98
N GLY A 48 -4.50 -4.44 0.24
CA GLY A 48 -5.63 -4.23 1.15
C GLY A 48 -6.27 -2.85 0.97
N HIS A 49 -7.58 -2.82 0.75
CA HIS A 49 -8.36 -1.59 0.70
C HIS A 49 -8.58 -0.98 2.10
N ASP A 50 -8.94 0.30 2.14
CA ASP A 50 -9.36 0.95 3.38
C ASP A 50 -10.77 0.54 3.80
N TRP A 51 -11.14 0.82 5.04
CA TRP A 51 -12.42 0.44 5.61
C TRP A 51 -13.59 0.99 4.77
N LEU A 52 -14.57 0.12 4.48
CA LEU A 52 -15.75 0.38 3.64
C LEU A 52 -15.47 0.71 2.15
N ALA A 53 -14.23 0.96 1.75
CA ALA A 53 -13.90 1.34 0.38
C ALA A 53 -14.10 0.17 -0.61
N GLY A 54 -13.55 -1.00 -0.29
CA GLY A 54 -13.50 -2.15 -1.20
C GLY A 54 -12.43 -2.00 -2.29
N ALA A 55 -12.02 -3.12 -2.88
CA ALA A 55 -10.94 -3.22 -3.86
C ALA A 55 -11.22 -2.46 -5.16
N ALA A 56 -12.49 -2.37 -5.57
CA ALA A 56 -12.90 -1.66 -6.78
C ALA A 56 -12.55 -0.16 -6.75
N ARG A 57 -12.44 0.45 -5.56
CA ARG A 57 -12.06 1.86 -5.38
C ARG A 57 -10.55 2.10 -5.52
N TYR A 58 -9.78 1.09 -5.91
CA TYR A 58 -8.34 1.16 -6.17
C TYR A 58 -8.00 0.70 -7.59
N SER A 59 -8.99 0.56 -8.48
CA SER A 59 -8.79 -0.04 -9.80
C SER A 59 -7.68 0.62 -10.61
N ASN A 60 -7.55 1.95 -10.61
CA ASN A 60 -6.50 2.63 -11.37
C ASN A 60 -5.13 2.49 -10.70
N LEU A 61 -5.05 2.35 -9.37
CA LEU A 61 -3.80 2.03 -8.68
C LEU A 61 -3.33 0.62 -9.03
N LEU A 62 -4.22 -0.38 -8.94
CA LEU A 62 -3.91 -1.77 -9.25
C LEU A 62 -3.54 -1.96 -10.73
N GLU A 63 -4.32 -1.33 -11.62
CA GLU A 63 -4.01 -1.31 -13.06
C GLU A 63 -2.68 -0.60 -13.34
N HIS A 64 -2.36 0.46 -12.59
CA HIS A 64 -1.07 1.13 -12.71
C HIS A 64 0.09 0.19 -12.34
N LEU A 65 0.01 -0.52 -11.21
CA LEU A 65 1.02 -1.52 -10.83
C LEU A 65 1.19 -2.61 -11.89
N ALA A 66 0.07 -3.14 -12.38
CA ALA A 66 0.08 -4.14 -13.46
C ALA A 66 0.70 -3.62 -14.77
N SER A 67 0.45 -2.35 -15.12
CA SER A 67 1.08 -1.74 -16.31
C SER A 67 2.59 -1.62 -16.20
N TRP A 68 3.14 -1.68 -14.98
CA TRP A 68 4.57 -1.72 -14.68
C TRP A 68 5.12 -3.13 -14.44
N GLY A 69 4.32 -4.17 -14.74
CA GLY A 69 4.76 -5.56 -14.69
C GLY A 69 4.61 -6.23 -13.32
N ILE A 70 3.82 -5.64 -12.41
CA ILE A 70 3.56 -6.19 -11.08
C ILE A 70 2.15 -6.80 -11.05
N VAL A 71 2.03 -8.09 -10.77
CA VAL A 71 0.71 -8.72 -10.59
C VAL A 71 0.12 -8.25 -9.26
N ALA A 72 -1.06 -7.64 -9.28
CA ALA A 72 -1.72 -7.08 -8.10
C ALA A 72 -3.02 -7.84 -7.81
N GLY A 73 -3.03 -8.65 -6.76
CA GLY A 73 -4.24 -9.27 -6.21
C GLY A 73 -4.83 -8.38 -5.11
N ALA A 74 -6.13 -8.16 -5.11
CA ALA A 74 -6.79 -7.36 -4.08
C ALA A 74 -8.06 -8.07 -3.59
N PRO A 75 -8.03 -8.69 -2.39
CA PRO A 75 -9.23 -9.23 -1.79
C PRO A 75 -10.24 -8.10 -1.53
N ASP A 76 -11.52 -8.42 -1.69
CA ASP A 76 -12.66 -7.52 -1.47
C ASP A 76 -13.51 -8.01 -0.28
N THR A 77 -12.83 -8.49 0.77
CA THR A 77 -13.38 -9.01 2.01
C THR A 77 -13.35 -7.95 3.12
N GLN A 78 -13.87 -8.27 4.31
CA GLN A 78 -13.81 -7.37 5.49
C GLN A 78 -14.39 -5.96 5.22
N ARG A 79 -15.46 -5.89 4.43
CA ARG A 79 -16.15 -4.63 4.06
C ARG A 79 -17.25 -4.21 5.03
N GLY A 80 -17.42 -4.94 6.13
CA GLY A 80 -18.46 -4.68 7.13
C GLY A 80 -18.15 -3.50 8.05
N MET A 81 -19.12 -3.13 8.87
CA MET A 81 -18.98 -2.07 9.88
C MET A 81 -18.06 -2.47 11.06
N ALA A 82 -17.85 -3.76 11.26
CA ALA A 82 -16.92 -4.31 12.26
C ALA A 82 -15.97 -5.31 11.57
N PRO A 83 -15.02 -4.82 10.75
CA PRO A 83 -14.09 -5.68 10.03
C PRO A 83 -13.04 -6.28 10.98
N SER A 84 -12.50 -7.44 10.62
CA SER A 84 -11.36 -8.04 11.35
C SER A 84 -10.06 -7.78 10.59
N VAL A 85 -9.13 -7.06 11.23
CA VAL A 85 -7.80 -6.79 10.64
C VAL A 85 -7.01 -8.08 10.46
N LEU A 86 -7.18 -9.04 11.36
CA LEU A 86 -6.51 -10.34 11.32
C LEU A 86 -7.05 -11.23 10.19
N ASN A 87 -8.37 -11.24 9.99
CA ASN A 87 -8.96 -11.95 8.86
C ASN A 87 -8.55 -11.28 7.55
N PHE A 88 -8.50 -9.95 7.50
CA PHE A 88 -8.06 -9.26 6.29
C PHE A 88 -6.60 -9.56 5.97
N ALA A 89 -5.75 -9.62 7.00
CA ALA A 89 -4.35 -10.01 6.87
C ALA A 89 -4.20 -11.44 6.31
N PHE A 90 -5.04 -12.37 6.78
CA PHE A 90 -5.09 -13.73 6.25
C PHE A 90 -5.55 -13.76 4.78
N ASP A 91 -6.58 -12.99 4.44
CA ASP A 91 -7.09 -12.86 3.07
C ASP A 91 -6.01 -12.29 2.12
N LEU A 92 -5.17 -11.36 2.58
CA LEU A 92 -4.01 -10.87 1.82
C LEU A 92 -2.98 -11.96 1.54
N GLY A 93 -2.69 -12.81 2.53
CA GLY A 93 -1.83 -13.99 2.34
C GLY A 93 -2.42 -14.97 1.33
N THR A 94 -3.71 -15.27 1.45
CA THR A 94 -4.43 -16.15 0.51
C THR A 94 -4.42 -15.57 -0.91
N ALA A 95 -4.59 -14.25 -1.06
CA ALA A 95 -4.48 -13.60 -2.37
C ALA A 95 -3.09 -13.79 -3.00
N LEU A 96 -2.01 -13.73 -2.21
CA LEU A 96 -0.65 -14.04 -2.70
C LEU A 96 -0.49 -15.49 -3.11
N ASP A 97 -1.01 -16.43 -2.31
CA ASP A 97 -0.96 -17.86 -2.61
C ASP A 97 -1.71 -18.16 -3.91
N ILE A 98 -2.88 -17.56 -4.12
CA ILE A 98 -3.65 -17.69 -5.36
C ILE A 98 -2.85 -17.18 -6.56
N VAL A 99 -2.35 -15.93 -6.52
CA VAL A 99 -1.69 -15.34 -7.71
C VAL A 99 -0.32 -15.94 -8.02
N SER A 100 0.31 -16.60 -7.05
CA SER A 100 1.61 -17.28 -7.22
C SER A 100 1.51 -18.78 -7.43
N GLY A 101 0.40 -19.40 -7.04
CA GLY A 101 0.18 -20.84 -7.17
C GLY A 101 -0.28 -21.29 -8.57
N VAL A 102 -0.74 -20.39 -9.42
CA VAL A 102 -1.27 -20.73 -10.75
C VAL A 102 -0.67 -19.90 -11.88
N ARG A 103 -0.82 -20.40 -13.10
CA ARG A 103 -0.63 -19.58 -14.30
C ARG A 103 -1.89 -18.75 -14.54
N LEU A 104 -1.71 -17.44 -14.71
CA LEU A 104 -2.83 -16.52 -14.98
C LEU A 104 -3.03 -16.31 -16.48
N GLY A 105 -4.23 -15.84 -16.86
CA GLY A 105 -4.62 -15.66 -18.26
C GLY A 105 -4.60 -16.99 -19.02
N PRO A 106 -4.29 -16.99 -20.33
CA PRO A 106 -4.12 -18.21 -21.14
C PRO A 106 -2.86 -19.03 -20.80
N GLY A 107 -2.33 -18.93 -19.58
CA GLY A 107 -1.09 -19.60 -19.17
C GLY A 107 0.19 -18.78 -19.33
N LYS A 108 0.09 -17.53 -19.83
CA LYS A 108 1.24 -16.67 -20.21
C LYS A 108 1.81 -15.83 -19.07
N ILE A 109 1.22 -15.94 -17.88
CA ILE A 109 1.56 -15.12 -16.72
C ILE A 109 1.89 -16.04 -15.54
N SER A 110 2.98 -15.75 -14.82
CA SER A 110 3.27 -16.37 -13.52
C SER A 110 3.95 -15.39 -12.59
N VAL A 111 3.64 -15.50 -11.30
CA VAL A 111 4.32 -14.77 -10.24
C VAL A 111 5.39 -15.66 -9.62
N HIS A 112 6.56 -15.09 -9.32
CA HIS A 112 7.63 -15.81 -8.66
C HIS A 112 7.39 -15.85 -7.14
N PRO A 113 7.45 -17.03 -6.48
CA PRO A 113 7.11 -17.15 -5.05
C PRO A 113 8.06 -16.38 -4.11
N ALA A 114 9.29 -16.08 -4.56
CA ALA A 114 10.22 -15.22 -3.81
C ALA A 114 10.11 -13.71 -4.10
N LYS A 115 9.18 -13.28 -4.97
CA LYS A 115 9.01 -11.85 -5.35
C LYS A 115 7.64 -11.32 -4.92
N LEU A 116 7.19 -11.72 -3.73
CA LEU A 116 5.88 -11.39 -3.20
C LEU A 116 5.97 -10.23 -2.22
N GLY A 117 5.00 -9.31 -2.28
CA GLY A 117 4.84 -8.24 -1.31
C GLY A 117 3.40 -8.10 -0.83
N VAL A 118 3.22 -7.39 0.28
CA VAL A 118 1.89 -7.00 0.75
C VAL A 118 1.83 -5.49 0.90
N ALA A 119 0.74 -4.88 0.48
CA ALA A 119 0.54 -3.44 0.57
C ALA A 119 -0.90 -3.15 0.96
N GLY A 120 -1.18 -1.94 1.44
CA GLY A 120 -2.57 -1.54 1.65
C GLY A 120 -2.75 -0.11 2.12
N HIS A 121 -3.98 0.37 2.04
CA HIS A 121 -4.38 1.72 2.45
C HIS A 121 -5.18 1.71 3.75
N GLY A 122 -4.90 2.64 4.67
CA GLY A 122 -5.71 2.83 5.87
C GLY A 122 -5.79 1.55 6.69
N PHE A 123 -6.99 1.02 6.88
CA PHE A 123 -7.20 -0.28 7.53
C PHE A 123 -6.44 -1.42 6.84
N GLY A 124 -6.42 -1.45 5.51
CA GLY A 124 -5.66 -2.41 4.71
C GLY A 124 -4.14 -2.25 4.84
N GLY A 125 -3.67 -1.04 5.14
CA GLY A 125 -2.24 -0.79 5.42
C GLY A 125 -1.81 -1.46 6.72
N SER A 126 -2.64 -1.37 7.75
CA SER A 126 -2.44 -2.08 9.02
C SER A 126 -2.56 -3.60 8.84
N ALA A 127 -3.53 -4.07 8.05
CA ALA A 127 -3.66 -5.49 7.70
C ALA A 127 -2.43 -6.04 6.95
N ALA A 128 -1.78 -5.25 6.08
CA ALA A 128 -0.57 -5.67 5.39
C ALA A 128 0.60 -5.95 6.36
N VAL A 129 0.71 -5.18 7.45
CA VAL A 129 1.71 -5.42 8.51
C VAL A 129 1.42 -6.72 9.24
N PHE A 130 0.16 -6.94 9.63
CA PHE A 130 -0.27 -8.21 10.25
C PHE A 130 -0.02 -9.39 9.31
N ALA A 131 -0.30 -9.25 8.01
CA ALA A 131 -0.10 -10.29 7.02
C ALA A 131 1.38 -10.68 6.97
N ALA A 132 2.28 -9.70 6.79
CA ALA A 132 3.71 -9.97 6.73
C ALA A 132 4.28 -10.60 8.01
N ALA A 133 3.80 -10.18 9.17
CA ALA A 133 4.19 -10.76 10.45
C ALA A 133 3.66 -12.19 10.63
N GLY A 134 2.44 -12.48 10.19
CA GLY A 134 1.78 -13.78 10.35
C GLY A 134 2.13 -14.83 9.29
N MET A 135 2.54 -14.42 8.08
CA MET A 135 2.85 -15.36 7.01
C MET A 135 4.04 -16.27 7.36
N PRO A 136 3.96 -17.60 7.11
CA PRO A 136 5.09 -18.52 7.32
C PRO A 136 6.26 -18.19 6.39
N ALA A 137 5.99 -18.04 5.09
CA ALA A 137 6.93 -17.53 4.11
C ALA A 137 6.85 -16.00 4.11
N LYS A 138 7.91 -15.34 4.56
CA LYS A 138 7.92 -13.88 4.65
C LYS A 138 7.90 -13.24 3.25
N PRO A 139 7.06 -12.21 3.02
CA PRO A 139 7.13 -11.45 1.78
C PRO A 139 8.48 -10.73 1.68
N ALA A 140 8.88 -10.39 0.46
CA ALA A 140 10.11 -9.64 0.21
C ALA A 140 10.00 -8.16 0.59
N ALA A 141 8.78 -7.59 0.61
CA ALA A 141 8.56 -6.21 1.00
C ALA A 141 7.13 -5.94 1.47
N VAL A 142 6.96 -4.87 2.24
CA VAL A 142 5.66 -4.41 2.74
C VAL A 142 5.49 -2.91 2.52
N ALA A 143 4.30 -2.46 2.14
CA ALA A 143 3.98 -1.04 2.00
C ALA A 143 2.67 -0.65 2.73
N ALA A 144 2.79 0.10 3.82
CA ALA A 144 1.65 0.64 4.56
C ALA A 144 1.36 2.07 4.11
N LEU A 145 0.26 2.26 3.36
CA LEU A 145 -0.17 3.57 2.87
C LEU A 145 -1.15 4.18 3.88
N PHE A 146 -0.77 5.28 4.51
CA PHE A 146 -1.59 6.00 5.49
C PHE A 146 -2.30 5.08 6.51
N PRO A 147 -1.57 4.20 7.22
CA PRO A 147 -2.16 3.15 8.04
C PRO A 147 -3.05 3.72 9.15
N SER A 148 -4.18 3.07 9.39
CA SER A 148 -5.17 3.47 10.40
C SER A 148 -4.99 2.71 11.72
N VAL A 149 -5.55 3.26 12.81
CA VAL A 149 -5.71 2.56 14.09
C VAL A 149 -6.47 1.25 13.87
N THR A 150 -6.00 0.15 14.46
CA THR A 150 -6.75 -1.11 14.51
C THR A 150 -6.73 -1.68 15.93
N SER A 151 -7.68 -2.58 16.21
CA SER A 151 -7.64 -3.43 17.39
C SER A 151 -7.60 -4.89 16.93
N PRO A 152 -6.54 -5.66 17.24
CA PRO A 152 -5.32 -5.24 17.93
C PRO A 152 -4.48 -4.21 17.14
N PRO A 153 -3.59 -3.44 17.81
CA PRO A 153 -2.75 -2.43 17.17
C PRO A 153 -1.62 -3.05 16.34
N ALA A 154 -1.40 -2.54 15.12
CA ALA A 154 -0.38 -3.04 14.20
C ALA A 154 1.08 -2.84 14.67
N GLN A 155 1.31 -2.02 15.70
CA GLN A 155 2.63 -1.85 16.32
C GLN A 155 3.15 -3.15 16.96
N GLN A 156 2.24 -3.98 17.50
CA GLN A 156 2.62 -5.24 18.13
C GLN A 156 3.31 -6.21 17.15
N PRO A 157 2.71 -6.58 16.00
CA PRO A 157 3.40 -7.40 15.01
C PRO A 157 4.61 -6.68 14.39
N ALA A 158 4.51 -5.37 14.16
CA ALA A 158 5.57 -4.55 13.58
C ALA A 158 6.88 -4.60 14.37
N ALA A 159 6.82 -4.62 15.72
CA ALA A 159 7.99 -4.69 16.60
C ALA A 159 8.89 -5.90 16.34
N THR A 160 8.32 -6.99 15.80
CA THR A 160 9.06 -8.23 15.49
C THR A 160 9.35 -8.39 13.99
N LEU A 161 8.80 -7.52 13.14
CA LEU A 161 8.84 -7.66 11.69
C LEU A 161 10.21 -7.22 11.13
N LYS A 162 10.97 -8.18 10.61
CA LYS A 162 12.28 -7.94 9.94
C LYS A 162 12.17 -7.72 8.44
N VAL A 163 10.98 -7.88 7.88
CA VAL A 163 10.73 -7.63 6.46
C VAL A 163 10.90 -6.13 6.17
N PRO A 164 11.65 -5.75 5.12
CA PRO A 164 11.76 -4.37 4.71
C PRO A 164 10.39 -3.74 4.42
N GLY A 165 10.20 -2.51 4.91
CA GLY A 165 8.93 -1.80 4.82
C GLY A 165 9.06 -0.40 4.24
N VAL A 166 7.95 0.13 3.72
CA VAL A 166 7.76 1.58 3.58
C VAL A 166 6.42 1.97 4.20
N ILE A 167 6.43 3.03 5.00
CA ILE A 167 5.23 3.66 5.57
C ILE A 167 5.08 5.01 4.90
N PHE A 168 3.98 5.21 4.17
CA PHE A 168 3.64 6.52 3.62
C PHE A 168 2.67 7.23 4.55
N ALA A 169 3.06 8.40 5.04
CA ALA A 169 2.26 9.29 5.87
C ALA A 169 1.89 10.56 5.09
N ALA A 170 0.94 11.36 5.58
CA ALA A 170 0.60 12.65 5.01
C ALA A 170 1.16 13.82 5.84
N SER A 171 1.48 14.94 5.21
CA SER A 171 1.84 16.17 5.94
C SER A 171 0.66 16.59 6.84
N GLY A 172 0.90 16.72 8.15
CA GLY A 172 -0.16 17.03 9.13
C GLY A 172 -0.84 15.81 9.77
N ASP A 173 -0.47 14.58 9.38
CA ASP A 173 -0.90 13.33 10.02
C ASP A 173 -0.85 13.33 11.56
N PRO A 174 0.21 13.90 12.23
CA PRO A 174 0.31 13.86 13.69
C PRO A 174 -0.90 14.47 14.40
N LYS A 175 -1.62 15.38 13.73
CA LYS A 175 -2.78 16.11 14.28
C LYS A 175 -4.11 15.37 14.11
N THR A 176 -4.15 14.24 13.40
CA THR A 176 -5.39 13.48 13.18
C THR A 176 -5.45 12.24 14.07
N LEU A 177 -6.59 12.04 14.74
CA LEU A 177 -6.82 10.91 15.66
C LEU A 177 -6.74 9.53 14.98
N THR A 178 -6.93 9.48 13.66
CA THR A 178 -6.94 8.24 12.87
C THR A 178 -5.57 7.84 12.32
N SER A 179 -4.56 8.69 12.45
CA SER A 179 -3.22 8.43 11.91
C SER A 179 -2.40 7.51 12.81
N HIS A 180 -1.89 6.42 12.24
CA HIS A 180 -0.99 5.48 12.91
C HIS A 180 0.41 5.37 12.28
N ALA A 181 0.77 6.27 11.36
CA ALA A 181 2.02 6.14 10.62
C ALA A 181 3.27 6.32 11.50
N LEU A 182 3.31 7.34 12.37
CA LEU A 182 4.47 7.58 13.25
C LEU A 182 4.64 6.49 14.31
N PRO A 183 3.62 6.13 15.11
CA PRO A 183 3.77 5.04 16.09
C PRO A 183 4.12 3.70 15.45
N LEU A 184 3.66 3.46 14.21
CA LEU A 184 4.04 2.25 13.47
C LEU A 184 5.50 2.30 13.00
N ALA A 185 5.98 3.47 12.55
CA ALA A 185 7.38 3.65 12.17
C ALA A 185 8.32 3.45 13.36
N ASP A 186 7.96 3.97 14.53
CA ASP A 186 8.73 3.78 15.77
C ASP A 186 8.83 2.30 16.17
N ALA A 187 7.75 1.55 15.97
CA ALA A 187 7.72 0.12 16.26
C ALA A 187 8.46 -0.73 15.20
N TRP A 188 8.47 -0.31 13.93
CA TRP A 188 8.97 -1.11 12.82
C TRP A 188 10.35 -0.65 12.33
N GLY A 189 11.41 -1.06 13.03
CA GLY A 189 12.78 -0.62 12.71
C GLY A 189 13.32 -0.99 11.33
N ALA A 190 12.64 -1.87 10.58
CA ALA A 190 13.00 -2.23 9.19
C ALA A 190 12.22 -1.41 8.13
N ALA A 191 11.33 -0.51 8.55
CA ALA A 191 10.55 0.33 7.66
C ALA A 191 11.15 1.72 7.48
N THR A 192 11.07 2.21 6.24
CA THR A 192 11.34 3.60 5.91
C THR A 192 10.04 4.40 6.01
N LEU A 193 10.03 5.45 6.82
CA LEU A 193 8.93 6.43 6.83
C LEU A 193 9.09 7.42 5.68
N ARG A 194 7.98 7.79 5.01
CA ARG A 194 7.95 8.81 3.96
C ARG A 194 6.72 9.70 4.12
N ILE A 195 6.93 10.99 4.36
CA ILE A 195 5.84 11.98 4.40
C ILE A 195 5.52 12.40 2.96
N VAL A 196 4.36 12.05 2.43
CA VAL A 196 3.93 12.42 1.08
C VAL A 196 3.41 13.86 1.10
N SER A 197 4.10 14.76 0.40
CA SER A 197 3.80 16.19 0.41
C SER A 197 2.37 16.47 -0.03
N LYS A 198 1.61 17.18 0.81
CA LYS A 198 0.23 17.61 0.52
C LYS A 198 -0.71 16.43 0.22
N ALA A 199 -0.43 15.26 0.78
CA ALA A 199 -1.34 14.14 0.67
C ALA A 199 -2.58 14.34 1.56
N GLU A 200 -3.73 13.94 1.04
CA GLU A 200 -4.95 13.68 1.80
C GLU A 200 -5.10 12.15 1.89
N PRO A 201 -4.95 11.53 3.08
CA PRO A 201 -5.02 10.08 3.26
C PRO A 201 -6.23 9.42 2.57
N GLY A 202 -7.45 9.80 2.99
CA GLY A 202 -8.68 9.27 2.38
C GLY A 202 -8.85 9.58 0.89
N GLY A 203 -8.06 10.51 0.35
CA GLY A 203 -8.04 10.85 -1.07
C GLY A 203 -7.41 9.80 -1.98
N LEU A 204 -6.76 8.77 -1.43
CA LEU A 204 -6.30 7.63 -2.22
C LEU A 204 -7.45 6.81 -2.81
N VAL A 205 -8.60 6.78 -2.12
CA VAL A 205 -9.83 6.11 -2.60
C VAL A 205 -10.31 6.79 -3.89
N GLU A 206 -10.46 6.02 -4.96
CA GLU A 206 -10.79 6.49 -6.30
C GLU A 206 -12.30 6.48 -6.56
N GLY A 207 -12.80 7.30 -7.49
CA GLY A 207 -14.22 7.34 -7.87
C GLY A 207 -14.98 8.55 -7.33
N ARG A 208 -16.28 8.67 -7.66
CA ARG A 208 -17.09 9.85 -7.30
C ARG A 208 -17.35 9.89 -5.78
N ARG A 209 -17.42 11.11 -5.21
CA ARG A 209 -17.94 11.37 -3.85
C ARG A 209 -19.44 11.06 -3.84
N LEU A 210 -19.81 9.80 -3.61
CA LEU A 210 -21.20 9.52 -3.22
C LEU A 210 -21.30 9.88 -1.73
N THR A 211 -22.25 10.75 -1.41
CA THR A 211 -22.58 11.31 -0.09
C THR A 211 -21.68 12.42 0.45
N LYS A 212 -22.05 13.68 0.19
CA LYS A 212 -21.77 14.82 1.09
C LYS A 212 -22.45 14.68 2.48
N MET A 213 -23.17 13.59 2.73
CA MET A 213 -23.94 13.36 3.97
C MET A 213 -23.20 12.52 5.02
N VAL A 214 -22.06 11.90 4.68
CA VAL A 214 -21.22 11.16 5.62
C VAL A 214 -19.80 11.68 5.39
N GLY A 215 -19.13 12.21 6.41
CA GLY A 215 -17.86 12.97 6.33
C GLY A 215 -16.62 12.23 5.79
N LEU A 216 -16.77 11.31 4.85
CA LEU A 216 -15.70 10.61 4.14
C LEU A 216 -14.99 11.56 3.16
N ALA A 217 -13.66 11.61 3.26
CA ALA A 217 -12.81 12.36 2.35
C ALA A 217 -13.00 11.84 0.91
N GLY A 218 -13.07 12.75 -0.06
CA GLY A 218 -13.21 12.38 -1.47
C GLY A 218 -11.88 12.20 -2.19
N PRO A 219 -11.90 11.78 -3.47
CA PRO A 219 -10.68 11.49 -4.22
C PRO A 219 -9.77 12.72 -4.32
N HIS A 220 -8.48 12.51 -4.06
CA HIS A 220 -7.45 13.54 -4.19
C HIS A 220 -6.44 13.10 -5.25
N ARG A 221 -6.56 13.65 -6.47
CA ARG A 221 -5.78 13.23 -7.64
C ARG A 221 -4.27 13.36 -7.42
N ARG A 222 -3.83 14.34 -6.64
CA ARG A 222 -2.40 14.51 -6.32
C ARG A 222 -1.92 13.39 -5.37
N THR A 223 -2.69 13.01 -4.34
CA THR A 223 -2.38 11.84 -3.49
C THR A 223 -2.24 10.59 -4.35
N GLN A 224 -3.25 10.29 -5.17
CA GLN A 224 -3.27 9.11 -6.03
C GLN A 224 -2.05 9.08 -6.97
N ARG A 225 -1.72 10.21 -7.59
CA ARG A 225 -0.57 10.33 -8.48
C ARG A 225 0.76 10.12 -7.75
N SER A 226 0.95 10.76 -6.59
CA SER A 226 2.19 10.61 -5.80
C SER A 226 2.35 9.17 -5.29
N VAL A 227 1.29 8.59 -4.73
CA VAL A 227 1.29 7.21 -4.23
C VAL A 227 1.59 6.21 -5.34
N ARG A 228 0.96 6.34 -6.51
CA ARG A 228 1.27 5.48 -7.68
C ARG A 228 2.77 5.50 -8.01
N ALA A 229 3.37 6.69 -8.09
CA ALA A 229 4.78 6.79 -8.43
C ALA A 229 5.70 6.24 -7.34
N LEU A 230 5.47 6.61 -6.08
CA LEU A 230 6.32 6.21 -4.96
C LEU A 230 6.22 4.71 -4.67
N LEU A 231 5.00 4.16 -4.62
CA LEU A 231 4.77 2.74 -4.39
C LEU A 231 5.34 1.88 -5.52
N THR A 232 5.10 2.27 -6.78
CA THR A 232 5.62 1.51 -7.93
C THR A 232 7.14 1.48 -7.93
N GLY A 233 7.79 2.64 -7.69
CA GLY A 233 9.26 2.68 -7.62
C GLY A 233 9.82 1.80 -6.50
N TYR A 234 9.19 1.83 -5.32
CA TYR A 234 9.57 0.95 -4.21
C TYR A 234 9.46 -0.53 -4.61
N LEU A 235 8.32 -0.97 -5.14
CA LEU A 235 8.07 -2.37 -5.50
C LEU A 235 8.93 -2.86 -6.69
N LEU A 236 9.21 -2.00 -7.67
CA LEU A 236 10.10 -2.34 -8.79
C LEU A 236 11.52 -2.65 -8.32
N TYR A 237 11.99 -2.01 -7.25
CA TYR A 237 13.25 -2.36 -6.63
C TYR A 237 13.13 -3.56 -5.70
N THR A 238 12.23 -3.52 -4.72
CA THR A 238 12.21 -4.51 -3.63
C THR A 238 11.68 -5.88 -4.05
N LEU A 239 10.72 -5.93 -4.98
CA LEU A 239 10.21 -7.19 -5.53
C LEU A 239 10.84 -7.52 -6.89
N GLY A 240 11.00 -6.50 -7.74
CA GLY A 240 11.52 -6.66 -9.09
C GLY A 240 13.04 -6.80 -9.17
N GLY A 241 13.79 -6.31 -8.18
CA GLY A 241 15.25 -6.27 -8.18
C GLY A 241 15.85 -5.21 -9.11
N ASP A 242 15.04 -4.30 -9.67
CA ASP A 242 15.52 -3.29 -10.61
C ASP A 242 16.29 -2.18 -9.88
N LYS A 243 17.62 -2.27 -9.92
CA LYS A 243 18.57 -1.33 -9.30
C LYS A 243 18.40 0.11 -9.78
N LYS A 244 17.70 0.35 -10.89
CA LYS A 244 17.32 1.70 -11.35
C LYS A 244 16.47 2.44 -10.32
N TYR A 245 15.65 1.71 -9.55
CA TYR A 245 14.72 2.27 -8.58
C TYR A 245 15.18 2.10 -7.12
N ARG A 246 16.45 1.74 -6.87
CA ARG A 246 17.00 1.53 -5.52
C ARG A 246 16.73 2.70 -4.56
N ASP A 247 16.82 3.92 -5.06
CA ASP A 247 16.65 5.16 -4.30
C ASP A 247 15.25 5.27 -3.67
N PHE A 248 14.24 4.54 -4.19
CA PHE A 248 12.89 4.53 -3.63
C PHE A 248 12.81 3.78 -2.29
N ALA A 249 13.73 2.85 -2.01
CA ALA A 249 13.80 2.11 -0.75
C ALA A 249 14.90 2.60 0.20
N ASP A 250 15.78 3.49 -0.25
CA ASP A 250 16.88 4.04 0.53
C ASP A 250 16.39 5.13 1.51
N PRO A 251 16.41 4.91 2.84
CA PRO A 251 15.87 5.85 3.82
C PRO A 251 16.52 7.24 3.75
N ASP A 252 17.79 7.33 3.37
CA ASP A 252 18.57 8.57 3.39
C ASP A 252 18.34 9.42 2.13
N VAL A 253 17.69 8.85 1.10
CA VAL A 253 17.38 9.58 -0.13
C VAL A 253 16.06 10.33 -0.03
N HIS A 254 16.12 11.65 -0.19
CA HIS A 254 14.93 12.47 -0.36
C HIS A 254 14.28 12.27 -1.74
N LEU A 255 13.02 11.84 -1.77
CA LEU A 255 12.27 11.61 -3.00
C LEU A 255 11.47 12.85 -3.41
N PRO A 256 11.40 13.18 -4.72
CA PRO A 256 10.52 14.23 -5.20
C PRO A 256 9.06 13.97 -4.82
N GLY A 257 8.42 14.94 -4.18
CA GLY A 257 7.02 14.83 -3.71
C GLY A 257 6.87 14.22 -2.32
N THR A 258 7.97 14.07 -1.57
CA THR A 258 7.96 13.82 -0.14
C THR A 258 8.49 15.03 0.63
N ASP A 259 8.06 15.22 1.86
CA ASP A 259 8.62 16.22 2.78
C ASP A 259 9.77 15.60 3.58
N ALA A 260 10.67 16.44 4.11
CA ALA A 260 11.67 16.00 5.06
C ALA A 260 10.98 15.54 6.36
N ILE A 261 11.51 14.48 6.97
CA ILE A 261 11.11 14.07 8.31
C ILE A 261 11.84 15.01 9.27
N ASP A 262 11.10 15.76 10.06
CA ASP A 262 11.67 16.56 11.14
C ASP A 262 11.93 15.64 12.34
N PRO A 263 13.20 15.36 12.70
CA PRO A 263 13.53 14.47 13.81
C PRO A 263 13.18 15.07 15.19
N GLU A 264 12.88 16.37 15.26
CA GLU A 264 12.54 17.09 16.50
C GLU A 264 11.02 17.33 16.64
N ALA A 265 10.20 16.89 15.67
CA ALA A 265 8.76 17.05 15.75
C ALA A 265 8.19 16.22 16.91
N GLU A 266 7.83 16.88 18.00
CA GLU A 266 7.23 16.27 19.18
C GLU A 266 5.99 15.44 18.81
N THR A 267 5.91 14.23 19.38
CA THR A 267 4.72 13.40 19.29
C THR A 267 3.61 14.05 20.10
N ILE A 268 2.65 14.67 19.40
CA ILE A 268 1.53 15.35 20.05
C ILE A 268 0.71 14.33 20.86
N PRO A 269 0.57 14.50 22.19
CA PRO A 269 -0.24 13.64 23.06
C PRO A 269 -1.71 13.55 22.59
N LEU A 270 -2.39 12.45 22.91
CA LEU A 270 -3.77 12.21 22.48
C LEU A 270 -4.74 13.32 22.94
N GLU A 271 -4.52 13.85 24.14
CA GLU A 271 -5.29 14.96 24.72
C GLU A 271 -5.20 16.24 23.87
N ASP A 272 -4.02 16.57 23.36
CA ASP A 272 -3.81 17.72 22.49
C ASP A 272 -4.40 17.51 21.09
N LYS A 273 -4.44 16.27 20.59
CA LYS A 273 -5.15 15.93 19.35
C LYS A 273 -6.66 16.13 19.47
N ILE A 274 -7.24 15.82 20.64
CA ILE A 274 -8.67 16.05 20.92
C ILE A 274 -8.96 17.56 20.99
N VAL A 275 -8.10 18.33 21.65
CA VAL A 275 -8.23 19.80 21.76
C VAL A 275 -8.14 20.49 20.39
N ALA A 276 -7.23 20.04 19.52
CA ALA A 276 -7.09 20.57 18.16
C ALA A 276 -8.32 20.33 17.26
N LEU A 277 -9.19 19.37 17.62
CA LEU A 277 -10.40 19.03 16.88
C LEU A 277 -11.63 19.87 17.30
N LEU A 278 -11.55 20.52 18.48
CA LEU A 278 -12.61 21.33 19.08
C LEU A 278 -12.44 22.84 18.85
N LYS A 279 -11.38 23.24 18.14
CA LYS A 279 -11.15 24.61 17.66
C LYS A 279 -11.35 24.68 16.15
#